data_AF-A0A3Q2DS17-F1
#
_entry.id   AF-A0A3Q2DS17-F1
#
_cell.length_a   1.000
_cell.length_b   1.000
_cell.length_c   1.000
_cell.angle_alpha   90.00
_cell.angle_beta   90.00
_cell.angle_gamma   90.00
#
_symmetry.space_group_name_H-M   'P 1'
#
loop_
_entity.id
_entity.type
_entity.pdbx_description
1 polymer ?
#
loop_
_entity_poly.entity_id
_entity_poly.type
_entity_poly.pdbx_seq_one_letter_code
_entity_poly.pdbx_strand_id
1 'polypeptide(L)'
;MLQDLYKSFLKEMLTLIIFSMMLSHHMWLSVYLHSILKNHTAHACDGDLLVIKCPARTSVAVLSAFYGRRVPYKHLCPAASINDTVEEDTDCTSSTALEKVLSECQDERTCHLPVLAQVFGPDPCPLTTKYLLVSYKCRPENIHRKW
;
A
#
# COMPACT_ATOMS: atom_id res chain seq x y z
N MET A 1 -60.37 5.96 -3.46
CA MET A 1 -59.83 6.53 -4.72
C MET A 1 -58.60 7.41 -4.47
N LEU A 2 -58.72 8.60 -3.86
CA LEU A 2 -57.57 9.49 -3.62
C LEU A 2 -56.51 8.85 -2.70
N GLN A 3 -56.96 8.13 -1.67
CA GLN A 3 -56.12 7.42 -0.70
C GLN A 3 -55.39 6.22 -1.31
N ASP A 4 -56.02 5.53 -2.26
CA ASP A 4 -55.43 4.41 -2.99
C ASP A 4 -54.40 4.90 -4.00
N LEU A 5 -54.70 6.02 -4.67
CA LEU A 5 -53.76 6.72 -5.55
C LEU A 5 -52.52 7.19 -4.77
N TYR A 6 -52.72 7.75 -3.57
CA TYR A 6 -51.64 8.18 -2.68
C TYR A 6 -50.78 7.00 -2.21
N LYS A 7 -51.39 5.89 -1.79
CA LYS A 7 -50.67 4.66 -1.42
C LYS A 7 -49.90 4.06 -2.60
N SER A 8 -50.49 4.07 -3.79
CA SER A 8 -49.83 3.60 -5.02
C SER A 8 -48.63 4.48 -5.35
N PHE A 9 -48.78 5.79 -5.28
CA PHE A 9 -47.72 6.75 -5.52
C PHE A 9 -46.57 6.64 -4.51
N LEU A 10 -46.89 6.44 -3.22
CA LEU A 10 -45.92 6.16 -2.16
C LEU A 10 -45.13 4.87 -2.40
N LYS A 11 -45.81 3.83 -2.89
CA LYS A 11 -45.16 2.54 -3.19
C LYS A 11 -44.14 2.68 -4.33
N GLU A 12 -44.50 3.39 -5.40
CA GLU A 12 -43.58 3.68 -6.52
C GLU A 12 -42.40 4.57 -6.10
N MET A 13 -42.65 5.59 -5.27
CA MET A 13 -41.57 6.42 -4.73
C MET A 13 -40.62 5.59 -3.83
N LEU A 14 -41.16 4.71 -3.00
CA LEU A 14 -40.36 3.86 -2.12
C LEU A 14 -39.53 2.83 -2.91
N THR A 15 -40.08 2.21 -3.96
CA THR A 15 -39.33 1.29 -4.83
C THR A 15 -38.18 1.99 -5.55
N LEU A 16 -38.40 3.20 -6.07
CA LEU A 16 -37.35 4.01 -6.70
C LEU A 16 -36.23 4.40 -5.71
N ILE A 17 -36.59 4.79 -4.49
CA ILE A 17 -35.62 5.10 -3.43
C ILE A 17 -34.78 3.86 -3.11
N ILE A 18 -35.41 2.71 -2.87
CA ILE A 18 -34.71 1.45 -2.58
C ILE A 18 -33.78 1.06 -3.75
N PHE A 19 -34.25 1.17 -4.99
CA PHE A 19 -33.43 0.88 -6.17
C PHE A 19 -32.21 1.80 -6.27
N SER A 20 -32.37 3.10 -6.01
CA SER A 20 -31.26 4.07 -5.99
C SER A 20 -30.24 3.78 -4.87
N MET A 21 -30.71 3.37 -3.69
CA MET A 21 -29.86 2.97 -2.56
C MET A 21 -29.10 1.67 -2.85
N MET A 22 -29.74 0.70 -3.50
CA MET A 22 -29.10 -0.55 -3.93
C MET A 22 -28.00 -0.30 -4.96
N LEU A 23 -28.28 0.52 -5.99
CA LEU A 23 -27.30 0.88 -7.01
C LEU A 23 -26.08 1.62 -6.42
N SER A 24 -26.31 2.56 -5.50
CA SER A 24 -25.21 3.27 -4.83
C SER A 24 -24.36 2.35 -3.95
N HIS A 25 -24.98 1.39 -3.24
CA HIS A 25 -24.25 0.36 -2.49
C HIS A 25 -23.40 -0.54 -3.39
N HIS A 26 -23.95 -0.99 -4.53
CA HIS A 26 -23.21 -1.80 -5.50
C HIS A 26 -21.99 -1.04 -6.06
N MET A 27 -22.16 0.24 -6.37
CA MET A 27 -21.06 1.08 -6.87
C MET A 27 -19.98 1.27 -5.80
N TRP A 28 -20.37 1.50 -4.54
CA TRP A 28 -19.44 1.56 -3.41
C TRP A 28 -18.67 0.27 -3.18
N LEU A 29 -19.37 -0.88 -3.20
CA LEU A 29 -18.75 -2.19 -3.04
C LEU A 29 -17.76 -2.48 -4.19
N SER A 30 -18.13 -2.13 -5.42
CA SER A 30 -17.27 -2.28 -6.60
C SER A 30 -15.99 -1.44 -6.48
N VAL A 31 -16.13 -0.15 -6.14
CA VAL A 31 -14.97 0.76 -5.95
C VAL A 31 -14.08 0.29 -4.80
N TYR A 32 -14.68 -0.14 -3.69
CA TYR A 32 -13.94 -0.68 -2.57
C TYR A 32 -13.18 -1.96 -2.94
N LEU A 33 -13.84 -2.89 -3.64
CA LEU A 33 -13.24 -4.14 -4.11
C LEU A 33 -12.07 -3.88 -5.07
N HIS A 34 -12.24 -2.96 -6.01
CA HIS A 34 -11.16 -2.52 -6.90
C HIS A 34 -9.98 -1.92 -6.13
N SER A 35 -10.24 -1.16 -5.06
CA SER A 35 -9.18 -0.57 -4.24
C SER A 35 -8.40 -1.59 -3.42
N ILE A 36 -9.02 -2.70 -2.98
CA ILE A 36 -8.34 -3.73 -2.17
C ILE A 36 -7.65 -4.81 -3.01
N LEU A 37 -8.10 -5.02 -4.25
CA LEU A 37 -7.48 -5.98 -5.17
C LEU A 37 -6.29 -5.40 -5.94
N LYS A 38 -6.13 -4.07 -5.94
CA LYS A 38 -5.01 -3.42 -6.62
C LYS A 38 -3.71 -3.66 -5.84
N ASN A 39 -2.67 -4.07 -6.57
CA ASN A 39 -1.31 -4.08 -6.03
C ASN A 39 -0.74 -2.66 -6.09
N HIS A 40 -0.08 -2.28 -5.00
CA HIS A 40 0.58 -1.02 -4.83
C HIS A 40 2.08 -1.24 -4.70
N THR A 41 2.84 -0.23 -5.08
CA THR A 41 4.29 -0.20 -4.90
C THR A 41 4.64 1.12 -4.23
N ALA A 42 5.38 1.05 -3.14
CA ALA A 42 5.93 2.21 -2.46
C ALA A 42 7.46 2.10 -2.43
N HIS A 43 8.13 3.24 -2.48
CA HIS A 43 9.58 3.31 -2.39
C HIS A 43 10.01 4.48 -1.51
N ALA A 44 11.20 4.37 -0.94
CA ALA A 44 11.86 5.42 -0.18
C ALA A 44 13.38 5.24 -0.29
N CYS A 45 14.10 6.36 -0.32
CA CYS A 45 15.56 6.35 -0.44
C CYS A 45 16.20 6.09 0.92
N ASP A 46 17.48 5.70 0.91
CA ASP A 46 18.25 5.59 2.15
C ASP A 46 18.30 6.94 2.88
N GLY A 47 17.94 6.93 4.17
CA GLY A 47 17.74 8.13 4.99
C GLY A 47 16.29 8.61 5.10
N ASP A 48 15.39 8.17 4.21
CA ASP A 48 14.00 8.60 4.21
C ASP A 48 13.09 7.73 5.09
N LEU A 49 11.87 8.21 5.35
CA LEU A 49 10.81 7.46 6.01
C LEU A 49 9.80 6.92 4.98
N LEU A 50 9.68 5.60 4.87
CA LEU A 50 8.61 4.99 4.08
C LEU A 50 7.29 5.05 4.86
N VAL A 51 6.24 5.57 4.22
CA VAL A 51 4.88 5.61 4.79
C VAL A 51 3.92 4.85 3.88
N ILE A 52 3.31 3.78 4.41
CA ILE A 52 2.24 3.03 3.74
C ILE A 52 0.96 3.22 4.53
N LYS A 53 -0.13 3.58 3.84
CA LYS A 53 -1.44 3.80 4.46
C LYS A 53 -2.55 3.12 3.70
N CYS A 54 -3.25 2.22 4.38
CA CYS A 54 -4.44 1.57 3.85
C CYS A 54 -5.75 2.28 4.26
N PRO A 55 -6.82 2.14 3.45
CA PRO A 55 -8.17 2.60 3.80
C PRO A 55 -8.69 2.03 5.12
N ALA A 56 -9.81 2.57 5.61
CA ALA A 56 -10.42 2.08 6.84
C ALA A 56 -10.85 0.61 6.73
N ARG A 57 -10.69 -0.13 7.84
CA ARG A 57 -11.01 -1.57 7.96
C ARG A 57 -10.19 -2.48 7.05
N THR A 58 -9.02 -2.00 6.62
CA THR A 58 -8.07 -2.78 5.83
C THR A 58 -6.68 -2.63 6.42
N SER A 59 -5.88 -3.69 6.27
CA SER A 59 -4.51 -3.74 6.70
C SER A 59 -3.58 -4.02 5.53
N VAL A 60 -2.31 -3.65 5.69
CA VAL A 60 -1.27 -3.92 4.70
C VAL A 60 -1.00 -5.43 4.66
N ALA A 61 -0.99 -5.97 3.45
CA ALA A 61 -0.46 -7.30 3.15
C ALA A 61 0.75 -7.12 2.24
N VAL A 62 1.93 -7.39 2.80
CA VAL A 62 3.20 -7.30 2.08
C VAL A 62 3.26 -8.46 1.09
N LEU A 63 3.60 -8.15 -0.17
CA LEU A 63 3.77 -9.14 -1.24
C LEU A 63 5.25 -9.43 -1.46
N SER A 64 6.06 -8.37 -1.51
CA SER A 64 7.51 -8.46 -1.60
C SER A 64 8.15 -7.18 -1.09
N ALA A 65 9.41 -7.28 -0.68
CA ALA A 65 10.23 -6.11 -0.39
C ALA A 65 11.65 -6.33 -0.89
N PHE A 66 12.28 -5.24 -1.26
CA PHE A 66 13.65 -5.18 -1.76
C PHE A 66 14.31 -3.97 -1.14
N TYR A 67 15.50 -4.15 -0.55
CA TYR A 67 16.35 -3.06 -0.13
C TYR A 67 17.73 -3.24 -0.76
N GLY A 68 18.20 -2.24 -1.49
CA GLY A 68 19.41 -2.36 -2.30
C GLY A 68 19.44 -1.35 -3.43
N ARG A 69 20.14 -1.67 -4.52
CA ARG A 69 20.15 -0.88 -5.74
C ARG A 69 20.17 -1.79 -6.96
N ARG A 70 19.19 -1.64 -7.86
CA ARG A 70 19.16 -2.30 -9.19
C ARG A 70 19.09 -1.31 -10.35
N VAL A 71 18.66 -0.08 -10.06
CA VAL A 71 18.51 0.99 -11.05
C VAL A 71 19.52 2.10 -10.74
N PRO A 72 20.18 2.67 -11.76
CA PRO A 72 21.13 3.77 -11.57
C PRO A 72 20.52 5.00 -10.88
N TYR A 73 21.34 5.77 -10.16
CA TYR A 73 20.88 6.91 -9.33
C TYR A 73 20.16 8.00 -10.11
N LYS A 74 20.49 8.12 -11.41
CA LYS A 74 19.87 9.07 -12.34
C LYS A 74 18.37 8.84 -12.50
N HIS A 75 17.87 7.63 -12.23
CA HIS A 75 16.46 7.29 -12.38
C HIS A 75 15.72 7.11 -11.05
N LEU A 76 16.43 6.78 -9.96
CA LEU A 76 15.83 6.57 -8.65
C LEU A 76 16.81 6.94 -7.53
N CYS A 77 16.36 7.79 -6.61
CA CYS A 77 17.16 8.33 -5.50
C CYS A 77 18.46 9.01 -5.99
N PRO A 78 18.36 10.16 -6.67
CA PRO A 78 19.53 10.89 -7.13
C PRO A 78 20.31 11.42 -5.93
N ALA A 79 21.56 10.98 -5.79
CA ALA A 79 22.44 11.50 -4.76
C ALA A 79 22.91 12.91 -5.15
N ALA A 80 22.83 13.86 -4.20
CA ALA A 80 23.19 15.26 -4.45
C ALA A 80 24.70 15.51 -4.62
N SER A 81 25.57 14.53 -4.31
CA SER A 81 27.02 14.75 -4.16
C SER A 81 27.89 13.55 -4.54
N ILE A 82 27.51 12.76 -5.55
CA ILE A 82 28.37 11.68 -6.05
C ILE A 82 29.07 12.18 -7.32
N ASN A 83 30.41 12.30 -7.24
CA ASN A 83 31.26 12.44 -8.42
C ASN A 83 30.95 11.26 -9.36
N ASP A 84 30.76 11.51 -10.65
CA ASP A 84 30.36 10.53 -11.69
C ASP A 84 31.32 9.32 -11.87
N THR A 85 32.27 9.11 -10.96
CA THR A 85 33.32 8.09 -10.97
C THR A 85 33.08 6.92 -10.01
N VAL A 86 31.98 6.88 -9.25
CA VAL A 86 31.69 5.74 -8.37
C VAL A 86 30.97 4.65 -9.17
N GLU A 87 31.65 3.53 -9.41
CA GLU A 87 31.02 2.34 -9.97
C GLU A 87 29.90 1.88 -9.02
N GLU A 88 28.65 1.99 -9.49
CA GLU A 88 27.50 1.53 -8.71
C GLU A 88 27.43 0.00 -8.76
N ASP A 89 27.49 -0.64 -7.59
CA ASP A 89 27.12 -2.05 -7.51
C ASP A 89 25.60 -2.18 -7.67
N THR A 90 25.19 -2.69 -8.82
CA THR A 90 23.78 -2.92 -9.18
C THR A 90 23.28 -4.30 -8.78
N ASP A 91 24.13 -5.14 -8.18
CA ASP A 91 23.75 -6.46 -7.67
C ASP A 91 23.64 -6.50 -6.14
N CYS A 92 23.52 -5.33 -5.53
CA CYS A 92 23.38 -5.20 -4.09
C CYS A 92 21.92 -5.39 -3.65
N THR A 93 21.64 -6.47 -2.93
CA THR A 93 20.34 -6.78 -2.32
C THR A 93 20.51 -7.25 -0.88
N SER A 94 19.76 -6.66 0.06
CA SER A 94 19.65 -7.19 1.42
C SER A 94 18.62 -8.32 1.50
N SER A 95 19.02 -9.44 2.11
CA SER A 95 18.17 -10.62 2.32
C SER A 95 17.14 -10.45 3.44
N THR A 96 17.37 -9.52 4.37
CA THR A 96 16.48 -9.27 5.53
C THR A 96 15.35 -8.29 5.22
N ALA A 97 15.39 -7.65 4.04
CA ALA A 97 14.45 -6.60 3.65
C ALA A 97 12.98 -7.03 3.78
N LEU A 98 12.66 -8.22 3.28
CA LEU A 98 11.30 -8.76 3.34
C LEU A 98 10.86 -9.05 4.78
N GLU A 99 11.71 -9.70 5.57
CA GLU A 99 11.40 -10.02 6.96
C GLU A 99 11.14 -8.76 7.78
N LYS A 100 11.97 -7.73 7.59
CA LYS A 100 11.82 -6.47 8.32
C LYS A 100 10.53 -5.74 7.94
N VAL A 101 10.22 -5.64 6.64
CA VAL A 101 8.98 -5.01 6.18
C VAL A 101 7.75 -5.81 6.62
N LEU A 102 7.82 -7.15 6.64
CA LEU A 102 6.76 -7.97 7.21
C LEU A 102 6.58 -7.67 8.69
N SER A 103 7.65 -7.61 9.48
CA SER A 103 7.54 -7.36 10.92
C SER A 103 6.94 -6.00 11.27
N GLU A 104 7.20 -4.97 10.47
CA GLU A 104 6.82 -3.59 10.78
C GLU A 104 5.51 -3.17 10.10
N CYS A 105 5.19 -3.71 8.92
CA CYS A 105 4.04 -3.29 8.13
C CYS A 105 2.93 -4.33 8.02
N GLN A 106 3.20 -5.62 8.21
CA GLN A 106 2.17 -6.64 8.02
C GLN A 106 1.04 -6.46 9.03
N ASP A 107 -0.20 -6.48 8.54
CA ASP A 107 -1.41 -6.32 9.34
C ASP A 107 -1.59 -4.96 10.04
N GLU A 108 -0.68 -4.02 9.80
CA GLU A 108 -0.85 -2.62 10.18
C GLU A 108 -1.67 -1.85 9.16
N ARG A 109 -2.49 -0.92 9.63
CA ARG A 109 -3.22 -0.02 8.73
C ARG A 109 -2.32 1.10 8.21
N THR A 110 -1.42 1.60 9.04
CA THR A 110 -0.46 2.64 8.69
C THR A 110 0.91 2.23 9.19
N CYS A 111 1.83 1.99 8.26
CA CYS A 111 3.20 1.61 8.55
C CYS A 111 4.12 2.81 8.34
N HIS A 112 5.02 3.04 9.29
CA HIS A 112 6.11 4.01 9.19
C HIS A 112 7.42 3.24 9.35
N LEU A 113 8.21 3.15 8.29
CA LEU A 113 9.44 2.37 8.29
C LEU A 113 10.63 3.24 7.91
N PRO A 114 11.54 3.57 8.85
CA PRO A 114 12.75 4.31 8.52
C PRO A 114 13.64 3.46 7.62
N VAL A 115 14.04 4.02 6.48
CA VAL A 115 14.90 3.34 5.51
C VAL A 115 16.34 3.67 5.83
N LEU A 116 16.95 2.85 6.68
CA LEU A 116 18.34 3.01 7.11
C LEU A 116 19.04 1.65 7.02
N ALA A 117 20.29 1.62 6.59
CA ALA A 117 21.06 0.37 6.50
C ALA A 117 21.02 -0.46 7.81
N GLN A 118 21.11 0.19 8.97
CA GLN A 118 21.04 -0.42 10.30
C GLN A 118 19.75 -1.19 10.57
N VAL A 119 18.63 -0.75 9.98
CA VAL A 119 17.31 -1.38 10.14
C VAL A 119 17.24 -2.70 9.37
N PHE A 120 18.02 -2.84 8.30
CA PHE A 120 18.08 -4.00 7.43
C PHE A 120 19.34 -4.86 7.66
N GLY A 121 20.05 -4.65 8.77
CA GLY A 121 21.20 -5.48 9.16
C GLY A 121 22.52 -5.10 8.47
N PRO A 122 23.47 -6.03 8.34
CA PRO A 122 24.77 -5.76 7.71
C PRO A 122 24.59 -5.25 6.28
N ASP A 123 25.23 -4.11 5.98
CA ASP A 123 25.10 -3.47 4.67
C ASP A 123 25.85 -4.29 3.59
N PRO A 124 25.14 -4.87 2.59
CA PRO A 124 25.78 -5.64 1.54
C PRO A 124 26.62 -4.79 0.57
N CYS A 125 26.37 -3.48 0.49
CA CYS A 125 27.12 -2.55 -0.35
C CYS A 125 27.33 -1.21 0.38
N PRO A 126 28.37 -1.10 1.22
CA PRO A 126 28.75 0.19 1.76
C PRO A 126 29.13 1.13 0.60
N LEU A 127 28.78 2.42 0.72
CA LEU A 127 29.03 3.50 -0.28
C LEU A 127 28.01 3.60 -1.44
N THR A 128 27.10 2.64 -1.61
CA THR A 128 26.02 2.75 -2.60
C THR A 128 24.75 3.31 -1.95
N THR A 129 24.16 4.34 -2.56
CA THR A 129 22.89 4.94 -2.09
C THR A 129 21.77 3.93 -2.32
N LYS A 130 21.19 3.30 -1.30
CA LYS A 130 20.16 2.27 -1.52
C LYS A 130 18.76 2.87 -1.60
N TYR A 131 17.80 2.06 -2.01
CA TYR A 131 16.38 2.36 -1.88
C TYR A 131 15.62 1.12 -1.42
N LEU A 132 14.57 1.36 -0.64
CA LEU A 132 13.59 0.35 -0.30
C LEU A 132 12.47 0.39 -1.35
N LEU A 133 12.07 -0.77 -1.84
CA LEU A 133 10.91 -0.96 -2.71
C LEU A 133 10.00 -2.02 -2.08
N VAL A 134 8.76 -1.66 -1.79
CA VAL A 134 7.77 -2.55 -1.17
C VAL A 134 6.60 -2.69 -2.11
N SER A 135 6.29 -3.94 -2.48
CA SER A 135 5.02 -4.27 -3.13
C SER A 135 4.04 -4.78 -2.09
N TYR A 136 2.85 -4.20 -2.06
CA TYR A 136 1.83 -4.52 -1.07
C TYR A 136 0.42 -4.39 -1.65
N LYS A 137 -0.56 -4.92 -0.92
CA LYS A 137 -1.98 -4.65 -1.15
C LYS A 137 -2.68 -4.36 0.18
N CYS A 138 -3.83 -3.72 0.13
CA CYS A 138 -4.67 -3.53 1.31
C CYS A 138 -5.73 -4.64 1.36
N ARG A 139 -5.72 -5.47 2.39
CA ARG A 139 -6.72 -6.53 2.58
C ARG A 139 -7.68 -6.18 3.71
N PRO A 140 -8.95 -6.62 3.68
CA PRO A 140 -9.84 -6.47 4.83
C PRO A 140 -9.22 -7.07 6.10
N GLU A 141 -9.36 -6.36 7.22
CA GLU A 141 -8.89 -6.84 8.52
C GLU A 141 -9.68 -8.11 8.91
N ASN A 142 -8.97 -9.18 9.29
CA ASN A 142 -9.60 -10.41 9.77
C ASN A 142 -10.03 -10.21 11.24
N ILE A 143 -11.27 -9.75 11.45
CA ILE A 143 -11.89 -9.54 12.77
C ILE A 143 -11.93 -10.85 13.61
N HIS A 144 -11.82 -12.01 12.97
CA HIS A 144 -11.90 -13.33 13.61
C HIS A 144 -10.64 -13.83 14.33
N ARG A 145 -9.50 -13.10 14.30
CA ARG A 145 -8.25 -13.56 14.95
C ARG A 145 -7.99 -13.00 16.36
N LYS A 146 -8.94 -12.27 16.94
CA LYS A 146 -8.87 -11.78 18.32
C LYS A 146 -9.95 -12.43 19.19
N TRP A 147 -9.82 -13.73 19.48
CA TRP A 147 -10.51 -14.42 20.58
C TRP A 147 -9.58 -15.48 21.15
#